data_AF-A0A347W0S3-F1
#
_entry.id   AF-A0A347W0S3-F1
#
_cell.length_a   1.000
_cell.length_b   1.000
_cell.length_c   1.000
_cell.angle_alpha   90.00
_cell.angle_beta   90.00
_cell.angle_gamma   90.00
#
_symmetry.space_group_name_H-M   'P 1'
#
loop_
_entity.id
_entity.type
_entity.pdbx_description
1 polymer ?
#
loop_
_entity_poly.entity_id
_entity_poly.type
_entity_poly.pdbx_seq_one_letter_code
_entity_poly.pdbx_strand_id
1 'polypeptide(L)'
;MREFVQQTTKNLRKNMQIILATNNKHKLQEVAEILANSAINAEVLSLKDMQISEFNPAENGATFEENAMIKARALCDLLNQKGISKPLLILADDSGLCVDALNGAPGAHSARFARVINNDNLEANSSDFDNRVALINALKNAAVWGSRAYFKCSIAYIFYNFSQDFSPCIESRHLESKQDSMQSGVVSGICEGIVAIKELGNEGFGYDNMFYIDFNQNATKSNNIDSINATKSNNLDSKIIESKLENIDFSLKNIKFLESLNHSLATLSMQEKNKISHRAKALKQLIQILQ
;
A
#
# COMPACT_ATOMS: atom_id res chain seq x y z
N MET A 1 -11.37 -0.46 43.27
CA MET A 1 -10.44 0.70 43.16
C MET A 1 -9.35 0.48 42.11
N ARG A 2 -8.64 -0.67 42.07
CA ARG A 2 -7.63 -0.97 41.03
C ARG A 2 -8.21 -1.15 39.62
N GLU A 3 -9.40 -1.74 39.49
CA GLU A 3 -10.08 -1.88 38.18
C GLU A 3 -10.62 -0.54 37.65
N PHE A 4 -11.09 0.34 38.53
CA PHE A 4 -11.54 1.68 38.17
C PHE A 4 -10.37 2.57 37.73
N VAL A 5 -9.20 2.45 38.37
CA VAL A 5 -7.97 3.13 37.94
C VAL A 5 -7.51 2.59 36.58
N GLN A 6 -7.55 1.28 36.31
CA GLN A 6 -7.18 0.72 35.01
C GLN A 6 -8.10 1.18 33.86
N GLN A 7 -9.42 1.25 34.09
CA GLN A 7 -10.38 1.78 33.10
C GLN A 7 -10.20 3.28 32.85
N THR A 8 -9.84 4.04 33.89
CA THR A 8 -9.63 5.49 33.78
C THR A 8 -8.27 5.83 33.14
N THR A 9 -7.23 5.03 33.37
CA THR A 9 -5.92 5.20 32.69
C THR A 9 -5.90 4.75 31.23
N LYS A 10 -6.85 3.89 30.80
CA LYS A 10 -6.98 3.53 29.37
C LYS A 10 -7.60 4.68 28.54
N ASN A 11 -8.24 5.63 29.19
CA ASN A 11 -8.95 6.77 28.58
C ASN A 11 -8.15 8.09 28.55
N LEU A 12 -6.86 8.09 28.89
CA LEU A 12 -6.06 9.33 28.99
C LEU A 12 -4.80 9.37 28.11
N ARG A 13 -4.70 8.51 27.08
CA ARG A 13 -3.84 8.79 25.92
C ARG A 13 -4.72 9.42 24.85
N LYS A 14 -4.44 10.70 24.53
CA LYS A 14 -5.13 11.49 23.50
C LYS A 14 -5.47 10.59 22.29
N ASN A 15 -6.74 10.49 21.94
CA ASN A 15 -7.17 9.80 20.71
C ASN A 15 -6.58 10.59 19.53
N MET A 16 -5.58 10.03 18.85
CA MET A 16 -4.95 10.70 17.71
C MET A 16 -5.95 10.71 16.56
N GLN A 17 -6.25 11.88 16.01
CA GLN A 17 -7.09 11.96 14.82
C GLN A 17 -6.19 11.90 13.58
N ILE A 18 -6.41 10.88 12.77
CA ILE A 18 -5.68 10.61 11.53
C ILE A 18 -6.61 10.89 10.36
N ILE A 19 -6.28 11.83 9.49
CA ILE A 19 -7.06 12.10 8.27
C ILE A 19 -6.36 11.49 7.06
N LEU A 20 -7.09 10.68 6.27
CA LEU A 20 -6.56 10.06 5.07
C LEU A 20 -6.94 10.88 3.82
N ALA A 21 -5.93 11.38 3.10
CA ALA A 21 -6.03 12.17 1.87
C ALA A 21 -6.40 11.30 0.66
N THR A 22 -7.54 10.60 0.72
CA THR A 22 -8.00 9.72 -0.35
C THR A 22 -9.52 9.70 -0.46
N ASN A 23 -10.01 9.57 -1.69
CA ASN A 23 -11.40 9.24 -1.99
C ASN A 23 -11.63 7.73 -2.20
N ASN A 24 -10.56 6.93 -2.19
CA ASN A 24 -10.66 5.49 -2.36
C ASN A 24 -11.14 4.83 -1.04
N LYS A 25 -12.39 4.35 -1.05
CA LYS A 25 -13.02 3.70 0.11
C LYS A 25 -12.30 2.43 0.55
N HIS A 26 -11.75 1.65 -0.38
CA HIS A 26 -11.01 0.43 -0.05
C HIS A 26 -9.71 0.75 0.67
N LYS A 27 -8.97 1.78 0.23
CA LYS A 27 -7.78 2.26 0.95
C LYS A 27 -8.12 2.72 2.37
N LEU A 28 -9.22 3.47 2.52
CA LEU A 28 -9.69 3.91 3.84
C LEU A 28 -10.00 2.72 4.76
N GLN A 29 -10.71 1.72 4.25
CA GLN A 29 -11.04 0.50 5.00
C GLN A 29 -9.79 -0.27 5.45
N GLU A 30 -8.83 -0.48 4.54
CA GLU A 30 -7.57 -1.16 4.87
C GLU A 30 -6.77 -0.41 5.93
N VAL A 31 -6.57 0.91 5.76
CA VAL A 31 -5.83 1.74 6.73
C VAL A 31 -6.53 1.73 8.09
N ALA A 32 -7.85 1.89 8.13
CA ALA A 32 -8.62 1.88 9.36
C ALA A 32 -8.51 0.54 10.10
N GLU A 33 -8.62 -0.59 9.40
CA GLU A 33 -8.49 -1.90 10.05
C GLU A 33 -7.07 -2.17 10.56
N ILE A 34 -6.04 -1.80 9.78
CA ILE A 34 -4.64 -1.97 10.21
C ILE A 34 -4.36 -1.16 11.48
N LEU A 35 -4.82 0.10 11.53
CA LEU A 35 -4.62 0.98 12.68
C LEU A 35 -5.45 0.54 13.90
N ALA A 36 -6.69 0.08 13.69
CA ALA A 36 -7.55 -0.42 14.77
C ALA A 36 -6.95 -1.66 15.47
N ASN A 37 -6.18 -2.47 14.74
CA ASN A 37 -5.46 -3.63 15.28
C ASN A 37 -4.03 -3.31 15.72
N SER A 38 -3.64 -2.04 15.75
CA SER A 38 -2.31 -1.59 16.17
C SER A 38 -2.27 -1.21 17.66
N ALA A 39 -1.07 -0.90 18.17
CA ALA A 39 -0.90 -0.42 19.54
C ALA A 39 -1.26 1.08 19.71
N ILE A 40 -1.60 1.78 18.62
CA ILE A 40 -1.94 3.21 18.64
C ILE A 40 -3.45 3.36 18.78
N ASN A 41 -3.88 4.22 19.71
CA ASN A 41 -5.27 4.62 19.84
C ASN A 41 -5.54 5.82 18.92
N ALA A 42 -6.09 5.54 17.73
CA ALA A 42 -6.36 6.56 16.72
C ALA A 42 -7.75 6.43 16.10
N GLU A 43 -8.36 7.57 15.81
CA GLU A 43 -9.57 7.69 14.99
C GLU A 43 -9.16 8.04 13.56
N VAL A 44 -9.57 7.20 12.60
CA VAL A 44 -9.31 7.43 11.17
C VAL A 44 -10.49 8.17 10.55
N LEU A 45 -10.22 9.40 10.10
CA LEU A 45 -11.14 10.30 9.44
C LEU A 45 -10.95 10.23 7.92
N SER A 46 -12.07 10.19 7.20
CA SER A 46 -12.11 10.43 5.77
C SER A 46 -12.19 11.93 5.45
N LEU A 47 -11.97 12.28 4.18
CA LEU A 47 -12.23 13.64 3.68
C LEU A 47 -13.68 14.08 3.92
N LYS A 48 -14.65 13.15 3.82
CA LYS A 48 -16.06 13.45 4.04
C LYS A 48 -16.37 13.80 5.50
N ASP A 49 -15.72 13.15 6.45
CA ASP A 49 -15.86 13.45 7.88
C ASP A 49 -15.39 14.88 8.21
N MET A 50 -14.51 15.42 7.37
CA MET A 50 -13.98 16.78 7.45
C MET A 50 -14.67 17.77 6.51
N GLN A 51 -15.82 17.39 5.94
CA GLN A 51 -16.62 18.21 5.03
C GLN A 51 -15.80 18.71 3.82
N ILE A 52 -14.90 17.86 3.33
CA ILE A 52 -14.14 18.07 2.10
C ILE A 52 -14.80 17.23 1.01
N SER A 53 -15.56 17.89 0.13
CA SER A 53 -16.27 17.26 -0.99
C SER A 53 -15.42 17.15 -2.26
N GLU A 54 -14.48 18.06 -2.46
CA GLU A 54 -13.61 18.12 -3.63
C GLU A 54 -12.15 18.04 -3.19
N PHE A 55 -11.49 16.97 -3.61
CA PHE A 55 -10.07 16.74 -3.37
C PHE A 55 -9.51 15.85 -4.47
N ASN A 56 -8.88 16.47 -5.46
CA ASN A 56 -8.25 15.78 -6.58
C ASN A 56 -6.97 16.53 -6.99
N PRO A 57 -5.95 16.56 -6.11
CA PRO A 57 -4.69 17.23 -6.43
C PRO A 57 -4.03 16.56 -7.64
N ALA A 58 -3.36 17.36 -8.47
CA ALA A 58 -2.62 16.85 -9.62
C ALA A 58 -1.41 16.02 -9.14
N GLU A 59 -1.41 14.73 -9.44
CA GLU A 59 -0.32 13.79 -9.12
C GLU A 59 0.74 13.85 -10.22
N ASN A 60 1.58 14.89 -10.20
CA ASN A 60 2.62 15.15 -11.19
C ASN A 60 4.03 14.69 -10.76
N GLY A 61 4.13 13.91 -9.69
CA GLY A 61 5.37 13.30 -9.23
C GLY A 61 5.82 12.16 -10.14
N ALA A 62 7.13 11.95 -10.23
CA ALA A 62 7.72 10.82 -10.96
C ALA A 62 7.70 9.52 -10.13
N THR A 63 7.50 9.63 -8.81
CA THR A 63 7.54 8.52 -7.86
C THR A 63 6.30 8.46 -6.96
N PHE A 64 6.07 7.29 -6.36
CA PHE A 64 4.98 7.10 -5.39
C PHE A 64 5.14 8.03 -4.17
N GLU A 65 6.38 8.23 -3.71
CA GLU A 65 6.74 9.09 -2.59
C GLU A 65 6.38 10.56 -2.87
N GLU A 66 6.69 11.06 -4.07
CA GLU A 66 6.35 12.41 -4.49
C GLU A 66 4.84 12.60 -4.58
N ASN A 67 4.12 11.67 -5.23
CA ASN A 67 2.66 11.73 -5.33
C ASN A 67 1.96 11.67 -3.97
N ALA A 68 2.45 10.81 -3.06
CA ALA A 68 1.97 10.75 -1.69
C ALA A 68 2.17 12.11 -0.99
N MET A 69 3.36 12.70 -1.09
CA MET A 69 3.65 13.98 -0.45
C MET A 69 2.85 15.15 -1.06
N ILE A 70 2.64 15.17 -2.38
CA ILE A 70 1.78 16.14 -3.06
C ILE A 70 0.36 16.09 -2.48
N LYS A 71 -0.22 14.88 -2.37
CA LYS A 71 -1.54 14.68 -1.75
C LYS A 71 -1.57 15.16 -0.30
N ALA A 72 -0.57 14.79 0.51
CA ALA A 72 -0.54 15.20 1.92
C ALA A 72 -0.47 16.74 2.06
N ARG A 73 0.39 17.41 1.28
CA ARG A 73 0.53 18.87 1.28
C ARG A 73 -0.72 19.58 0.78
N ALA A 74 -1.32 19.10 -0.30
CA ALA A 74 -2.58 19.67 -0.80
C ALA A 74 -3.69 19.63 0.25
N LEU A 75 -3.76 18.55 1.04
CA LEU A 75 -4.71 18.47 2.15
C LEU A 75 -4.35 19.42 3.29
N CYS A 76 -3.07 19.58 3.61
CA CYS A 76 -2.59 20.57 4.58
C CYS A 76 -3.02 21.99 4.19
N ASP A 77 -2.79 22.38 2.93
CA ASP A 77 -3.19 23.69 2.40
C ASP A 77 -4.70 23.90 2.47
N LEU A 78 -5.49 22.87 2.14
CA LEU A 78 -6.94 22.93 2.23
C LEU A 78 -7.43 23.08 3.68
N LEU A 79 -6.80 22.39 4.63
CA LEU A 79 -7.13 22.51 6.06
C LEU A 79 -6.79 23.92 6.59
N ASN A 80 -5.67 24.50 6.15
CA ASN A 80 -5.31 25.89 6.45
C ASN A 80 -6.35 26.88 5.92
N GLN A 81 -6.76 26.72 4.66
CA GLN A 81 -7.80 27.57 4.03
C GLN A 81 -9.14 27.47 4.76
N LYS A 82 -9.48 26.28 5.28
CA LYS A 82 -10.67 26.05 6.10
C LYS A 82 -10.54 26.55 7.54
N GLY A 83 -9.38 27.09 7.93
CA GLY A 83 -9.13 27.57 9.29
C GLY A 83 -9.12 26.46 10.35
N ILE A 84 -8.84 25.21 9.95
CA ILE A 84 -8.78 24.09 10.89
C ILE A 84 -7.53 24.25 11.77
N SER A 85 -7.72 24.41 13.07
CA SER A 85 -6.62 24.62 14.02
C SER A 85 -6.37 23.44 14.96
N LYS A 86 -7.18 22.37 14.88
CA LYS A 86 -7.01 21.18 15.71
C LYS A 86 -5.79 20.34 15.26
N PRO A 87 -5.07 19.69 16.19
CA PRO A 87 -3.99 18.76 15.85
C PRO A 87 -4.53 17.56 15.06
N LEU A 88 -3.88 17.24 13.94
CA LEU A 88 -4.22 16.12 13.06
C LEU A 88 -2.94 15.45 12.55
N LEU A 89 -2.98 14.14 12.34
CA LEU A 89 -1.99 13.46 11.51
C LEU A 89 -2.59 13.27 10.11
N ILE A 90 -2.04 13.97 9.13
CA ILE A 90 -2.43 13.80 7.73
C ILE A 90 -1.65 12.62 7.17
N LEU A 91 -2.35 11.64 6.59
CA LEU A 91 -1.75 10.57 5.81
C LEU A 91 -2.21 10.66 4.36
N ALA A 92 -1.29 10.43 3.43
CA ALA A 92 -1.61 10.29 2.01
C ALA A 92 -0.92 9.06 1.43
N ASP A 93 -1.71 8.18 0.82
CA ASP A 93 -1.25 6.93 0.22
C ASP A 93 -1.13 7.08 -1.29
N ASP A 94 0.06 6.75 -1.81
CA ASP A 94 0.24 6.41 -3.22
C ASP A 94 0.74 4.98 -3.37
N SER A 95 0.05 4.20 -4.21
CA SER A 95 0.29 2.77 -4.31
C SER A 95 0.02 2.24 -5.70
N GLY A 96 0.79 1.25 -6.13
CA GLY A 96 0.62 0.65 -7.44
C GLY A 96 1.34 -0.67 -7.59
N LEU A 97 1.02 -1.36 -8.69
CA LEU A 97 1.64 -2.59 -9.15
C LEU A 97 2.81 -2.24 -10.07
N CYS A 98 3.97 -2.83 -9.83
CA CYS A 98 5.15 -2.75 -10.69
C CYS A 98 5.44 -4.14 -11.25
N VAL A 99 5.53 -4.25 -12.58
CA VAL A 99 5.68 -5.54 -13.26
C VAL A 99 6.99 -5.58 -14.03
N ASP A 100 7.85 -6.57 -13.73
CA ASP A 100 9.20 -6.64 -14.29
C ASP A 100 9.18 -6.75 -15.83
N ALA A 101 8.35 -7.62 -16.39
CA ALA A 101 8.21 -7.80 -17.84
C ALA A 101 7.70 -6.54 -18.57
N LEU A 102 7.15 -5.56 -17.85
CA LEU A 102 6.65 -4.30 -18.38
C LEU A 102 7.51 -3.10 -17.91
N ASN A 103 8.77 -3.34 -17.54
CA ASN A 103 9.71 -2.32 -17.06
C ASN A 103 9.14 -1.48 -15.90
N GLY A 104 8.44 -2.13 -14.97
CA GLY A 104 7.83 -1.50 -13.81
C GLY A 104 6.44 -0.89 -14.04
N ALA A 105 5.92 -0.88 -15.27
CA ALA A 105 4.52 -0.49 -15.51
C ALA A 105 3.56 -1.53 -14.90
N PRO A 106 2.34 -1.16 -14.45
CA PRO A 106 1.73 0.19 -14.50
C PRO A 106 2.38 1.27 -13.61
N GLY A 107 3.06 0.88 -12.53
CA GLY A 107 3.72 1.81 -11.62
C GLY A 107 2.74 2.78 -10.95
N ALA A 108 3.14 4.06 -10.83
CA ALA A 108 2.29 5.13 -10.27
C ALA A 108 0.98 5.35 -11.06
N HIS A 109 0.91 4.89 -12.30
CA HIS A 109 -0.29 4.98 -13.14
C HIS A 109 -1.25 3.79 -12.95
N SER A 110 -1.06 2.97 -11.92
CA SER A 110 -1.87 1.77 -11.66
C SER A 110 -3.39 2.00 -11.68
N ALA A 111 -3.89 3.13 -11.16
CA ALA A 111 -5.32 3.44 -11.13
C ALA A 111 -5.90 3.89 -12.50
N ARG A 112 -5.03 4.19 -13.46
CA ARG A 112 -5.37 4.78 -14.77
C ARG A 112 -4.65 4.06 -15.92
N PHE A 113 -4.24 2.82 -15.71
CA PHE A 113 -3.38 2.10 -16.63
C PHE A 113 -4.00 1.90 -18.01
N ALA A 114 -5.29 1.56 -18.06
CA ALA A 114 -6.02 1.42 -19.33
C ALA A 114 -6.04 2.73 -20.12
N ARG A 115 -6.21 3.85 -19.44
CA ARG A 115 -6.16 5.19 -20.02
C ARG A 115 -4.76 5.55 -20.55
N VAL A 116 -3.73 5.25 -19.77
CA VAL A 116 -2.33 5.51 -20.16
C VAL A 116 -1.94 4.73 -21.41
N ILE A 117 -2.23 3.42 -21.47
CA ILE A 117 -1.92 2.62 -22.65
C ILE A 117 -2.67 3.09 -23.90
N ASN A 118 -3.90 3.58 -23.74
CA ASN A 118 -4.72 4.05 -24.85
C ASN A 118 -4.48 5.52 -25.21
N ASN A 119 -3.56 6.23 -24.54
CA ASN A 119 -3.38 7.68 -24.66
C ASN A 119 -4.69 8.47 -24.48
N ASP A 120 -5.58 8.01 -23.60
CA ASP A 120 -6.90 8.58 -23.36
C ASP A 120 -6.98 9.21 -21.97
N ASN A 121 -7.25 10.53 -21.90
CA ASN A 121 -7.47 11.32 -20.68
C ASN A 121 -6.62 10.85 -19.47
N LEU A 122 -5.35 11.25 -19.44
CA LEU A 122 -4.36 10.79 -18.46
C LEU A 122 -4.61 11.30 -17.04
N GLU A 123 -5.53 12.26 -16.87
CA GLU A 123 -5.86 12.84 -15.57
C GLU A 123 -6.93 12.04 -14.80
N ALA A 124 -7.72 11.24 -15.50
CA ALA A 124 -8.78 10.44 -14.91
C ALA A 124 -8.35 9.00 -14.59
N ASN A 125 -8.96 8.40 -13.56
CA ASN A 125 -8.83 6.98 -13.30
C ASN A 125 -9.64 6.14 -14.32
N SER A 126 -9.25 4.87 -14.47
CA SER A 126 -9.99 3.85 -15.20
C SER A 126 -10.70 2.92 -14.21
N SER A 127 -11.66 2.11 -14.67
CA SER A 127 -12.22 1.06 -13.81
C SER A 127 -11.17 -0.02 -13.52
N ASP A 128 -11.29 -0.72 -12.39
CA ASP A 128 -10.42 -1.84 -12.07
C ASP A 128 -10.46 -2.92 -13.16
N PHE A 129 -11.65 -3.17 -13.73
CA PHE A 129 -11.82 -4.12 -14.83
C PHE A 129 -11.01 -3.70 -16.08
N ASP A 130 -11.14 -2.44 -16.51
CA ASP A 130 -10.40 -1.95 -17.69
C ASP A 130 -8.90 -2.00 -17.46
N ASN A 131 -8.46 -1.63 -16.26
CA ASN A 131 -7.05 -1.69 -15.85
C ASN A 131 -6.50 -3.11 -15.93
N ARG A 132 -7.25 -4.12 -15.45
CA ARG A 132 -6.87 -5.53 -15.56
C ARG A 132 -6.84 -6.01 -17.00
N VAL A 133 -7.84 -5.65 -17.83
CA VAL A 133 -7.86 -5.97 -19.26
C VAL A 133 -6.64 -5.40 -19.97
N ALA A 134 -6.29 -4.14 -19.69
CA ALA A 134 -5.09 -3.51 -20.24
C ALA A 134 -3.81 -4.26 -19.82
N LEU A 135 -3.73 -4.71 -18.57
CA LEU A 135 -2.59 -5.49 -18.06
C LEU A 135 -2.48 -6.86 -18.72
N ILE A 136 -3.59 -7.57 -18.88
CA ILE A 136 -3.63 -8.84 -19.60
C ILE A 136 -3.11 -8.66 -21.03
N ASN A 137 -3.56 -7.62 -21.72
CA ASN A 137 -3.14 -7.34 -23.09
C ASN A 137 -1.65 -6.96 -23.16
N ALA A 138 -1.15 -6.16 -22.22
CA ALA A 138 0.26 -5.81 -22.13
C ALA A 138 1.16 -7.04 -21.92
N LEU A 139 0.79 -7.94 -21.01
CA LEU A 139 1.51 -9.20 -20.78
C LEU A 139 1.50 -10.11 -22.01
N LYS A 140 0.34 -10.26 -22.67
CA LYS A 140 0.23 -11.04 -23.91
C LYS A 140 1.09 -10.46 -25.04
N ASN A 141 1.13 -9.13 -25.18
CA ASN A 141 1.96 -8.44 -26.17
C ASN A 141 3.46 -8.64 -25.88
N ALA A 142 3.84 -8.77 -24.60
CA ALA A 142 5.19 -9.17 -24.18
C ALA A 142 5.44 -10.70 -24.29
N ALA A 143 4.51 -11.46 -24.87
CA ALA A 143 4.56 -12.91 -25.06
C ALA A 143 4.72 -13.73 -23.75
N VAL A 144 4.20 -13.21 -22.64
CA VAL A 144 4.22 -13.86 -21.32
C VAL A 144 2.82 -14.09 -20.74
N TRP A 145 2.65 -15.15 -19.95
CA TRP A 145 1.41 -15.37 -19.18
C TRP A 145 1.43 -14.67 -17.82
N GLY A 146 2.61 -14.24 -17.36
CA GLY A 146 2.78 -13.58 -16.08
C GLY A 146 4.17 -12.99 -15.95
N SER A 147 4.47 -12.42 -14.80
CA SER A 147 5.78 -11.84 -14.50
C SER A 147 5.95 -11.73 -13.01
N ARG A 148 7.20 -11.76 -12.55
CA ARG A 148 7.54 -11.17 -11.26
C ARG A 148 6.99 -9.75 -11.20
N ALA A 149 6.44 -9.41 -10.04
CA ALA A 149 5.84 -8.12 -9.80
C ALA A 149 5.88 -7.82 -8.30
N TYR A 150 5.69 -6.56 -7.97
CA TYR A 150 5.45 -6.16 -6.59
C TYR A 150 4.43 -5.04 -6.51
N PHE A 151 3.65 -5.06 -5.44
CA PHE A 151 2.95 -3.86 -5.02
C PHE A 151 3.86 -2.99 -4.18
N LYS A 152 3.88 -1.68 -4.44
CA LYS A 152 4.52 -0.66 -3.61
C LYS A 152 3.47 0.27 -3.05
N CYS A 153 3.59 0.63 -1.78
CA CYS A 153 2.83 1.69 -1.13
C CYS A 153 3.83 2.66 -0.51
N SER A 154 3.63 3.95 -0.78
CA SER A 154 4.29 5.06 -0.09
C SER A 154 3.22 5.84 0.65
N ILE A 155 3.40 6.03 1.96
CA ILE A 155 2.51 6.81 2.81
C ILE A 155 3.27 8.04 3.28
N ALA A 156 2.90 9.19 2.76
CA ALA A 156 3.36 10.47 3.28
C ALA A 156 2.58 10.79 4.56
N TYR A 157 3.27 11.30 5.57
CA TYR A 157 2.67 11.76 6.81
C TYR A 157 3.07 13.22 7.11
N ILE A 158 2.12 14.00 7.61
CA ILE A 158 2.34 15.38 8.06
C ILE A 158 1.65 15.56 9.41
N PHE A 159 2.42 15.95 10.43
CA PHE A 159 1.86 16.38 11.71
C PHE A 159 1.34 17.82 11.58
N TYR A 160 0.02 17.96 11.45
CA TYR A 160 -0.67 19.23 11.26
C TYR A 160 -1.08 19.84 12.61
N ASN A 161 -0.64 21.07 12.88
CA ASN A 161 -0.90 21.80 14.14
C ASN A 161 -0.61 20.99 15.42
N PHE A 162 0.33 20.05 15.33
CA PHE A 162 0.79 19.23 16.46
C PHE A 162 1.89 20.03 17.19
N SER A 163 1.52 20.84 18.17
CA SER A 163 2.49 21.67 18.91
C SER A 163 3.38 20.84 19.84
N GLN A 164 4.71 20.94 19.63
CA GLN A 164 5.92 20.64 20.44
C GLN A 164 6.01 19.49 21.47
N ASP A 165 4.93 18.85 21.91
CA ASP A 165 4.99 17.77 22.92
C ASP A 165 5.20 16.36 22.32
N PHE A 166 5.43 16.26 21.01
CA PHE A 166 5.78 15.01 20.32
C PHE A 166 7.20 15.14 19.76
N SER A 167 8.15 14.50 20.42
CA SER A 167 9.55 14.44 19.98
C SER A 167 9.82 13.07 19.37
N PRO A 168 9.77 12.90 18.03
CA PRO A 168 10.49 11.81 17.41
C PRO A 168 11.93 12.28 17.20
N CYS A 169 12.82 11.84 18.08
CA CYS A 169 14.25 12.07 18.00
C CYS A 169 14.80 11.59 16.65
N ILE A 170 15.14 12.48 15.71
CA ILE A 170 16.32 12.36 14.83
C ILE A 170 16.84 13.76 14.50
N GLU A 171 18.00 14.11 15.05
CA GLU A 171 18.80 15.26 14.64
C GLU A 171 19.37 15.03 13.22
N SER A 172 19.11 15.96 12.31
CA SER A 172 20.05 16.28 11.22
C SER A 172 19.90 17.75 10.83
N ARG A 173 20.67 18.57 11.53
CA ARG A 173 21.41 19.78 11.09
C ARG A 173 20.92 20.51 9.83
N HIS A 174 20.65 21.80 10.07
CA HIS A 174 20.74 22.96 9.18
C HIS A 174 19.69 23.08 8.07
N LEU A 175 18.68 23.93 8.33
CA LEU A 175 18.10 24.84 7.34
C LEU A 175 17.50 26.04 8.09
N GLU A 176 18.22 27.16 8.03
CA GLU A 176 17.79 28.46 8.54
C GLU A 176 16.92 29.16 7.49
N SER A 177 15.59 29.12 7.66
CA SER A 177 14.70 30.25 7.32
C SER A 177 13.24 29.98 7.73
N LYS A 178 12.77 30.78 8.69
CA LYS A 178 11.39 31.12 9.10
C LYS A 178 10.21 30.57 8.27
N GLN A 179 9.75 29.37 8.59
CA GLN A 179 8.34 28.96 8.67
C GLN A 179 8.32 27.57 9.34
N ASP A 180 7.39 27.34 10.25
CA ASP A 180 7.38 26.26 11.24
C ASP A 180 7.89 24.90 10.72
N SER A 181 8.74 24.24 11.51
CA SER A 181 9.29 22.91 11.24
C SER A 181 8.16 21.87 11.18
N MET A 182 7.55 21.72 10.00
CA MET A 182 6.54 20.70 9.74
C MET A 182 7.21 19.32 9.79
N GLN A 183 7.05 18.62 10.92
CA GLN A 183 7.47 17.22 11.04
C GLN A 183 6.66 16.42 10.01
N SER A 184 7.34 15.97 8.97
CA SER A 184 6.74 15.22 7.87
C SER A 184 7.75 14.24 7.32
N GLY A 185 7.25 13.20 6.65
CA GLY A 185 8.10 12.19 6.05
C GLY A 185 7.29 11.24 5.19
N VAL A 186 7.96 10.21 4.69
CA VAL A 186 7.34 9.14 3.90
C VAL A 186 7.84 7.80 4.42
N VAL A 187 6.92 6.86 4.62
CA VAL A 187 7.24 5.45 4.85
C VAL A 187 6.76 4.63 3.66
N SER A 188 7.45 3.53 3.36
CA SER A 188 7.10 2.71 2.20
C SER A 188 7.13 1.23 2.51
N GLY A 189 6.29 0.47 1.82
CA GLY A 189 6.22 -0.99 1.94
C GLY A 189 6.09 -1.66 0.59
N ILE A 190 6.66 -2.86 0.48
CA ILE A 190 6.67 -3.66 -0.74
C ILE A 190 6.10 -5.05 -0.44
N CYS A 191 5.26 -5.55 -1.34
CA CYS A 191 4.75 -6.92 -1.34
C CYS A 191 5.10 -7.55 -2.68
N GLU A 192 6.03 -8.50 -2.66
CA GLU A 192 6.53 -9.21 -3.84
C GLU A 192 5.64 -10.40 -4.17
N GLY A 193 5.59 -10.76 -5.46
CA GLY A 193 4.76 -11.85 -5.95
C GLY A 193 4.88 -12.03 -7.46
N ILE A 194 3.86 -12.66 -8.04
CA ILE A 194 3.71 -12.82 -9.48
C ILE A 194 2.39 -12.21 -9.88
N VAL A 195 2.40 -11.41 -10.93
CA VAL A 195 1.17 -11.07 -11.65
C VAL A 195 0.96 -12.06 -12.79
N ALA A 196 -0.27 -12.50 -13.02
CA ALA A 196 -0.59 -13.40 -14.12
C ALA A 196 -1.88 -12.99 -14.85
N ILE A 197 -2.03 -13.47 -16.08
CA ILE A 197 -3.22 -13.25 -16.91
C ILE A 197 -4.48 -13.97 -16.39
N LYS A 198 -4.32 -14.92 -15.48
CA LYS A 198 -5.42 -15.61 -14.79
C LYS A 198 -5.85 -14.76 -13.61
N GLU A 199 -7.14 -14.46 -13.53
CA GLU A 199 -7.76 -13.89 -12.34
C GLU A 199 -8.22 -15.02 -11.41
N LEU A 200 -8.00 -14.88 -10.11
CA LEU A 200 -8.45 -15.79 -9.08
C LEU A 200 -8.91 -15.01 -7.86
N GLY A 201 -10.05 -15.39 -7.27
CA GLY A 201 -10.62 -14.71 -6.12
C GLY A 201 -11.34 -13.41 -6.46
N ASN A 202 -12.03 -12.89 -5.47
CA ASN A 202 -13.00 -11.81 -5.63
C ASN A 202 -13.03 -10.87 -4.41
N GLU A 203 -12.16 -11.09 -3.43
CA GLU A 203 -11.91 -10.16 -2.34
C GLU A 203 -10.91 -9.07 -2.78
N GLY A 204 -10.91 -7.92 -2.09
CA GLY A 204 -9.99 -6.83 -2.39
C GLY A 204 -10.40 -5.98 -3.60
N PHE A 205 -9.43 -5.34 -4.26
CA PHE A 205 -9.67 -4.41 -5.36
C PHE A 205 -8.46 -4.29 -6.32
N GLY A 206 -8.64 -3.55 -7.42
CA GLY A 206 -7.57 -3.29 -8.38
C GLY A 206 -7.08 -4.57 -9.05
N TYR A 207 -5.81 -4.92 -8.79
CA TYR A 207 -5.11 -6.07 -9.37
C TYR A 207 -4.96 -7.25 -8.38
N ASP A 208 -5.61 -7.21 -7.21
CA ASP A 208 -5.47 -8.25 -6.18
C ASP A 208 -5.76 -9.67 -6.70
N ASN A 209 -6.69 -9.81 -7.64
CA ASN A 209 -7.08 -11.09 -8.22
C ASN A 209 -6.11 -11.61 -9.29
N MET A 210 -5.23 -10.76 -9.80
CA MET A 210 -4.15 -11.13 -10.72
C MET A 210 -2.81 -11.33 -9.99
N PHE A 211 -2.72 -10.93 -8.72
CA PHE A 211 -1.48 -10.91 -7.95
C PHE A 211 -1.39 -12.08 -6.99
N TYR A 212 -0.42 -12.95 -7.22
CA TYR A 212 -0.21 -14.18 -6.49
C TYR A 212 0.98 -14.06 -5.53
N ILE A 213 0.84 -14.68 -4.37
CA ILE A 213 1.81 -14.58 -3.25
C ILE A 213 2.40 -15.93 -2.85
N ASP A 214 1.80 -17.03 -3.30
CA ASP A 214 2.29 -18.38 -3.04
C ASP A 214 2.17 -19.24 -4.30
N PHE A 215 3.19 -20.06 -4.52
CA PHE A 215 3.42 -20.83 -5.73
C PHE A 215 3.92 -22.21 -5.34
N ASN A 216 3.08 -23.22 -5.53
CA ASN A 216 3.48 -24.59 -5.25
C ASN A 216 4.24 -25.14 -6.46
N GLN A 217 5.58 -25.08 -6.43
CA GLN A 217 6.44 -25.62 -7.49
C GLN A 217 6.29 -27.15 -7.67
N ASN A 218 5.61 -27.84 -6.74
CA ASN A 218 5.41 -29.29 -6.77
C ASN A 218 4.56 -29.80 -7.94
N ALA A 219 3.95 -28.92 -8.75
CA ALA A 219 3.26 -29.33 -9.98
C ALA A 219 4.19 -29.88 -11.08
N THR A 220 5.53 -29.81 -10.91
CA THR A 220 6.51 -30.40 -11.86
C THR A 220 7.43 -31.47 -11.25
N LYS A 221 7.31 -31.78 -9.96
CA LYS A 221 8.08 -32.87 -9.33
C LYS A 221 7.15 -33.97 -8.85
N SER A 222 7.10 -35.05 -9.62
CA SER A 222 6.66 -36.33 -9.08
C SER A 222 7.59 -36.74 -7.93
N ASN A 223 6.96 -37.21 -6.85
CA ASN A 223 7.48 -38.07 -5.79
C ASN A 223 8.60 -37.53 -4.86
N ASN A 224 8.28 -37.64 -3.55
CA ASN A 224 9.14 -37.79 -2.37
C ASN A 224 9.59 -36.55 -1.56
N ILE A 225 8.99 -36.49 -0.36
CA ILE A 225 9.62 -36.46 0.99
C ILE A 225 9.93 -35.10 1.65
N ASP A 226 9.24 -34.97 2.80
CA ASP A 226 9.55 -34.39 4.11
C ASP A 226 9.60 -32.87 4.41
N SER A 227 8.70 -32.55 5.35
CA SER A 227 8.72 -31.55 6.42
C SER A 227 10.05 -30.86 6.71
N ILE A 228 10.04 -29.52 6.84
CA ILE A 228 10.84 -28.81 7.85
C ILE A 228 10.08 -27.59 8.39
N ASN A 229 10.24 -27.43 9.70
CA ASN A 229 9.63 -26.49 10.63
C ASN A 229 9.88 -25.00 10.34
N ALA A 230 8.86 -24.18 10.63
CA ALA A 230 8.95 -22.73 10.67
C ALA A 230 9.50 -22.27 12.03
N THR A 231 10.64 -21.58 12.04
CA THR A 231 10.95 -20.54 13.03
C THR A 231 12.09 -19.64 12.57
N LYS A 232 11.86 -18.32 12.69
CA LYS A 232 12.76 -17.17 12.48
C LYS A 232 13.11 -16.82 11.03
N SER A 233 12.71 -15.61 10.59
CA SER A 233 13.61 -14.54 10.12
C SER A 233 12.95 -13.58 9.11
N ASN A 234 12.89 -12.30 9.45
CA ASN A 234 12.54 -11.19 8.54
C ASN A 234 13.55 -10.99 7.38
N ASN A 235 14.56 -11.84 7.24
CA ASN A 235 15.60 -11.78 6.20
C ASN A 235 15.83 -13.12 5.48
N LEU A 236 15.08 -14.17 5.86
CA LEU A 236 15.11 -15.50 5.23
C LEU A 236 13.94 -15.63 4.25
N ASP A 237 12.79 -15.00 4.55
CA ASP A 237 11.60 -15.04 3.70
C ASP A 237 11.84 -14.42 2.32
N SER A 238 12.57 -13.30 2.22
CA SER A 238 12.92 -12.66 0.94
C SER A 238 13.84 -13.55 0.09
N LYS A 239 14.89 -14.13 0.67
CA LYS A 239 15.77 -15.09 -0.02
C LYS A 239 15.04 -16.36 -0.46
N ILE A 240 14.09 -16.84 0.35
CA ILE A 240 13.26 -18.00 -0.01
C ILE A 240 12.33 -17.62 -1.18
N ILE A 241 11.70 -16.45 -1.17
CA ILE A 241 10.86 -15.97 -2.27
C ILE A 241 11.69 -15.76 -3.55
N GLU A 242 12.85 -15.11 -3.48
CA GLU A 242 13.78 -14.95 -4.61
C GLU A 242 14.16 -16.31 -5.20
N SER A 243 14.58 -17.28 -4.37
CA SER A 243 14.91 -18.63 -4.83
C SER A 243 13.73 -19.40 -5.44
N LYS A 244 12.49 -19.11 -4.98
CA LYS A 244 11.25 -19.68 -5.54
C LYS A 244 10.85 -19.04 -6.87
N LEU A 245 11.28 -17.81 -7.16
CA LEU A 245 10.92 -17.06 -8.36
C LEU A 245 11.96 -17.17 -9.49
N GLU A 246 13.18 -17.66 -9.23
CA GLU A 246 14.30 -17.71 -10.20
C GLU A 246 14.14 -18.71 -11.34
N ASN A 247 13.25 -19.69 -11.20
CA ASN A 247 13.12 -20.78 -12.19
C ASN A 247 11.76 -20.81 -12.91
N ILE A 248 10.98 -19.74 -12.85
CA ILE A 248 9.66 -19.70 -13.50
C ILE A 248 9.80 -19.24 -14.94
N ASP A 249 9.48 -20.12 -15.89
CA ASP A 249 9.32 -19.76 -17.30
C ASP A 249 7.94 -19.13 -17.52
N PHE A 250 7.93 -17.80 -17.64
CA PHE A 250 6.74 -16.99 -17.90
C PHE A 250 6.28 -17.02 -19.36
N SER A 251 7.00 -17.67 -20.27
CA SER A 251 6.64 -17.71 -21.68
C SER A 251 5.29 -18.38 -21.88
N LEU A 252 4.50 -17.88 -22.84
CA LEU A 252 3.20 -18.47 -23.19
C LEU A 252 3.30 -19.95 -23.62
N LYS A 253 4.50 -20.46 -23.92
CA LYS A 253 4.76 -21.87 -24.22
C LYS A 253 4.62 -22.78 -22.99
N ASN A 254 4.73 -22.24 -21.78
CA ASN A 254 4.62 -22.96 -20.51
C ASN A 254 3.38 -22.56 -19.70
N ILE A 255 2.25 -22.32 -20.37
CA ILE A 255 1.00 -21.86 -19.73
C ILE A 255 0.44 -22.86 -18.69
N LYS A 256 0.86 -24.13 -18.70
CA LYS A 256 0.43 -25.14 -17.72
C LYS A 256 0.74 -24.72 -16.28
N PHE A 257 1.79 -23.93 -16.05
CA PHE A 257 2.09 -23.41 -14.71
C PHE A 257 0.97 -22.51 -14.17
N LEU A 258 0.21 -21.84 -15.04
CA LEU A 258 -0.94 -21.01 -14.67
C LEU A 258 -2.03 -21.80 -13.92
N GLU A 259 -2.12 -23.10 -14.16
CA GLU A 259 -3.04 -24.00 -13.46
C GLU A 259 -2.61 -24.26 -12.02
N SER A 260 -1.31 -24.18 -11.71
CA SER A 260 -0.77 -24.34 -10.36
C SER A 260 -1.01 -23.12 -9.44
N LEU A 261 -1.38 -21.98 -10.03
CA LEU A 261 -1.66 -20.73 -9.31
C LEU A 261 -3.01 -20.80 -8.60
N ASN A 262 -2.96 -20.96 -7.27
CA ASN A 262 -4.15 -21.20 -6.44
C ASN A 262 -4.33 -20.20 -5.28
N HIS A 263 -3.39 -19.26 -5.08
CA HIS A 263 -3.44 -18.28 -3.99
C HIS A 263 -3.07 -16.86 -4.47
N SER A 264 -4.10 -16.08 -4.84
CA SER A 264 -3.97 -14.64 -5.10
C SER A 264 -4.28 -13.81 -3.85
N LEU A 265 -3.94 -12.52 -3.85
CA LEU A 265 -4.37 -11.62 -2.77
C LEU A 265 -5.89 -11.55 -2.64
N ALA A 266 -6.63 -11.70 -3.74
CA ALA A 266 -8.10 -11.71 -3.72
C ALA A 266 -8.71 -13.03 -3.21
N THR A 267 -7.89 -14.02 -2.84
CA THR A 267 -8.34 -15.21 -2.11
C THR A 267 -8.19 -15.08 -0.59
N LEU A 268 -7.48 -14.06 -0.12
CA LEU A 268 -7.26 -13.81 1.30
C LEU A 268 -8.41 -12.99 1.89
N SER A 269 -8.74 -13.27 3.15
CA SER A 269 -9.53 -12.32 3.94
C SER A 269 -8.76 -11.00 4.13
N MET A 270 -9.47 -9.92 4.43
CA MET A 270 -8.86 -8.61 4.70
C MET A 270 -7.81 -8.68 5.83
N GLN A 271 -8.09 -9.47 6.88
CA GLN A 271 -7.20 -9.69 8.02
C GLN A 271 -5.92 -10.43 7.63
N GLU A 272 -6.00 -11.41 6.73
CA GLU A 272 -4.83 -12.14 6.22
C GLU A 272 -4.01 -11.26 5.28
N LYS A 273 -4.66 -10.53 4.37
CA LYS A 273 -4.02 -9.57 3.48
C LYS A 273 -3.25 -8.51 4.27
N ASN A 274 -3.85 -7.98 5.32
CA ASN A 274 -3.25 -6.97 6.20
C ASN A 274 -2.01 -7.46 6.97
N LYS A 275 -1.69 -8.75 6.98
CA LYS A 275 -0.43 -9.26 7.57
C LYS A 275 0.76 -9.12 6.63
N ILE A 276 0.51 -9.12 5.31
CA ILE A 276 1.57 -9.26 4.29
C ILE A 276 1.62 -8.11 3.28
N SER A 277 0.56 -7.30 3.20
CA SER A 277 0.40 -6.28 2.18
C SER A 277 1.46 -5.18 2.28
N HIS A 278 1.74 -4.58 1.13
CA HIS A 278 2.61 -3.42 0.97
C HIS A 278 2.16 -2.24 1.86
N ARG A 279 0.85 -2.00 1.95
CA ARG A 279 0.25 -0.97 2.80
C ARG A 279 0.43 -1.25 4.30
N ALA A 280 0.21 -2.48 4.74
CA ALA A 280 0.45 -2.85 6.13
C ALA A 280 1.93 -2.73 6.53
N LYS A 281 2.84 -3.11 5.63
CA LYS A 281 4.29 -2.93 5.83
C LYS A 281 4.68 -1.46 5.96
N ALA A 282 4.09 -0.57 5.15
CA ALA A 282 4.30 0.87 5.27
C ALA A 282 3.75 1.41 6.59
N LEU A 283 2.48 1.10 6.92
CA LEU A 283 1.86 1.54 8.17
C LEU A 283 2.58 1.03 9.42
N LYS A 284 3.15 -0.18 9.39
CA LYS A 284 3.94 -0.70 10.51
C LYS A 284 5.17 0.16 10.82
N GLN A 285 5.83 0.70 9.80
CA GLN A 285 6.93 1.65 9.99
C GLN A 285 6.43 2.98 10.56
N LEU A 286 5.30 3.49 10.06
CA LEU A 286 4.69 4.70 10.63
C LEU A 286 4.30 4.49 12.09
N ILE A 287 3.72 3.33 12.43
CA ILE A 287 3.34 2.99 13.81
C ILE A 287 4.57 3.01 14.72
N GLN A 288 5.74 2.56 14.25
CA GLN A 288 7.00 2.65 15.02
C GLN A 288 7.47 4.09 15.23
N ILE A 289 7.23 4.99 14.27
CA ILE A 289 7.57 6.42 14.39
C ILE A 289 6.65 7.12 15.40
N LEU A 290 5.41 6.65 15.54
CA LEU A 290 4.39 7.24 16.40
C LEU A 290 4.41 6.72 17.86
N GLN A 291 5.30 5.77 18.18
CA GLN A 291 5.46 5.16 19.51
C GLN A 291 6.58 5.82 20.31
#